data_AF-A0A2V8SJK5-F1
#
_entry.id   AF-A0A2V8SJK5-F1
#
_cell.length_a   1.000
_cell.length_b   1.000
_cell.length_c   1.000
_cell.angle_alpha   90.00
_cell.angle_beta   90.00
_cell.angle_gamma   90.00
#
_symmetry.space_group_name_H-M   'P 1'
#
loop_
_entity.id
_entity.type
_entity.pdbx_description
1 polymer ?
#
loop_
_entity_poly.entity_id
_entity_poly.type
_entity_poly.pdbx_seq_one_letter_code
_entity_poly.pdbx_strand_id
1 'polypeptide(L)'
;MAKKENSATQTKSELSAIIARTDKENPKPADIAAMHRFLNTDEGIATVRANEPTRAAMNAFIKSYSSSELKRETQRRNLEMRREELDYANESTIVRMLIDQVLMCQMRLIQFEVTHANRTNESHTFAAGIYYEKRLSFMHGRFLKAVETLARVKKLLSEANFRDQQAKHKRGQATLTSQRLLKSLTKA
;
A
#
# COMPACT_ATOMS: atom_id res chain seq x y z
N MET A 1 21.53 25.26 -9.41
CA MET A 1 21.10 24.40 -8.28
C MET A 1 20.47 25.17 -7.12
N ALA A 2 20.72 26.48 -6.93
CA ALA A 2 20.19 27.27 -5.79
C ALA A 2 18.67 27.58 -5.76
N LYS A 3 17.93 27.40 -6.86
CA LYS A 3 16.49 27.79 -6.94
C LYS A 3 15.53 26.77 -6.30
N LYS A 4 15.96 25.51 -6.14
CA LYS A 4 15.13 24.40 -5.61
C LYS A 4 15.15 24.31 -4.08
N GLU A 5 16.25 24.71 -3.44
CA GLU A 5 16.37 24.70 -1.98
C GLU A 5 15.48 25.77 -1.31
N ASN A 6 15.29 26.91 -1.96
CA ASN A 6 14.48 28.00 -1.40
C ASN A 6 12.97 27.69 -1.44
N SER A 7 12.47 27.02 -2.49
CA SER A 7 11.04 26.67 -2.58
C SER A 7 10.66 25.56 -1.60
N ALA A 8 11.48 24.51 -1.46
CA ALA A 8 11.20 23.40 -0.54
C ALA A 8 11.14 23.84 0.93
N THR A 9 11.99 24.78 1.32
CA THR A 9 12.04 25.34 2.68
C THR A 9 10.80 26.20 2.97
N GLN A 10 10.36 26.98 1.98
CA GLN A 10 9.15 27.80 2.07
C GLN A 10 7.88 26.95 2.17
N THR A 11 7.75 25.91 1.34
CA THR A 11 6.61 24.98 1.37
C THR A 11 6.48 24.23 2.70
N LYS A 12 7.62 23.84 3.32
CA LYS A 12 7.62 23.17 4.64
C LYS A 12 7.16 24.10 5.77
N SER A 13 7.55 25.37 5.70
CA SER A 13 7.11 26.42 6.64
C SER A 13 5.61 26.69 6.51
N GLU A 14 5.11 26.79 5.27
CA GLU A 14 3.68 26.99 4.98
C GLU A 14 2.81 25.83 5.45
N LEU A 15 3.24 24.58 5.23
CA LEU A 15 2.54 23.39 5.71
C LEU A 15 2.46 23.35 7.24
N SER A 16 3.57 23.61 7.94
CA SER A 16 3.60 23.66 9.41
C SER A 16 2.61 24.71 9.95
N ALA A 17 2.55 25.88 9.31
CA ALA A 17 1.63 26.94 9.68
C ALA A 17 0.15 26.56 9.42
N ILE A 18 -0.14 25.86 8.31
CA ILE A 18 -1.49 25.34 8.03
C ILE A 18 -1.89 24.33 9.11
N ILE A 19 -1.02 23.34 9.39
CA ILE A 19 -1.26 22.29 10.40
C ILE A 19 -1.55 22.93 11.76
N ALA A 20 -0.72 23.87 12.23
CA ALA A 20 -0.90 24.51 13.54
C ALA A 20 -2.23 25.30 13.65
N ARG A 21 -2.79 25.77 12.53
CA ARG A 21 -4.08 26.47 12.53
C ARG A 21 -5.26 25.50 12.44
N THR A 22 -5.10 24.37 11.77
CA THR A 22 -6.15 23.36 11.59
C THR A 22 -6.22 22.33 12.71
N ASP A 23 -5.13 22.07 13.42
CA ASP A 23 -5.03 21.10 14.52
C ASP A 23 -5.52 21.73 15.84
N LYS A 24 -6.77 22.20 15.84
CA LYS A 24 -7.49 22.80 16.96
C LYS A 24 -8.88 22.17 17.04
N GLU A 25 -9.50 22.20 18.22
CA GLU A 25 -10.85 21.63 18.42
C GLU A 25 -11.89 22.25 17.48
N ASN A 26 -11.77 23.56 17.19
CA ASN A 26 -12.66 24.30 16.29
C ASN A 26 -11.83 25.21 15.34
N PRO A 27 -11.26 24.68 14.26
CA PRO A 27 -10.46 25.47 13.32
C PRO A 27 -11.36 26.40 12.49
N LYS A 28 -10.85 27.57 12.08
CA LYS A 28 -11.64 28.53 11.32
C LYS A 28 -11.95 27.98 9.92
N PRO A 29 -13.14 28.26 9.33
CA PRO A 29 -13.47 27.81 7.97
C PRO A 29 -12.43 28.23 6.91
N ALA A 30 -11.83 29.42 7.08
CA ALA A 30 -10.77 29.91 6.19
C ALA A 30 -9.48 29.06 6.27
N ASP A 31 -9.15 28.53 7.45
CA ASP A 31 -7.99 27.65 7.65
C ASP A 31 -8.24 26.26 7.06
N ILE A 32 -9.46 25.73 7.20
CA ILE A 32 -9.89 24.49 6.53
C ILE A 32 -9.82 24.65 5.00
N ALA A 33 -10.31 25.76 4.47
CA ALA A 33 -10.24 26.05 3.03
C ALA A 33 -8.79 26.19 2.53
N ALA A 34 -7.90 26.78 3.33
CA ALA A 34 -6.47 26.85 3.02
C ALA A 34 -5.82 25.46 3.01
N MET A 35 -6.17 24.60 3.97
CA MET A 35 -5.74 23.20 4.00
C MET A 35 -6.22 22.44 2.76
N HIS A 36 -7.49 22.54 2.39
CA HIS A 36 -8.00 21.89 1.17
C HIS A 36 -7.26 22.37 -0.09
N ARG A 37 -6.99 23.68 -0.23
CA ARG A 37 -6.19 24.20 -1.35
C ARG A 37 -4.79 23.59 -1.37
N PHE A 38 -4.12 23.54 -0.22
CA PHE A 38 -2.80 22.92 -0.11
C PHE A 38 -2.83 21.43 -0.46
N LEU A 39 -3.79 20.66 0.06
CA LEU A 39 -3.88 19.21 -0.18
C LEU A 39 -4.16 18.85 -1.66
N ASN A 40 -4.65 19.82 -2.44
CA ASN A 40 -4.86 19.66 -3.88
C ASN A 40 -3.64 20.04 -4.74
N THR A 41 -2.51 20.50 -4.15
CA THR A 41 -1.24 20.70 -4.88
C THR A 41 -0.47 19.38 -5.00
N ASP A 42 0.56 19.33 -5.85
CA ASP A 42 1.42 18.15 -5.99
C ASP A 42 2.12 17.77 -4.67
N GLU A 43 2.57 18.77 -3.90
CA GLU A 43 3.17 18.58 -2.58
C GLU A 43 2.14 18.14 -1.53
N GLY A 44 0.91 18.67 -1.62
CA GLY A 44 -0.22 18.23 -0.81
C GLY A 44 -0.54 16.75 -1.06
N ILE A 45 -0.64 16.34 -2.31
CA ILE A 45 -0.87 14.96 -2.72
C ILE A 45 0.27 14.06 -2.24
N ALA A 46 1.53 14.50 -2.37
CA ALA A 46 2.69 13.77 -1.83
C ALA A 46 2.60 13.61 -0.31
N THR A 47 2.17 14.66 0.41
CA THR A 47 1.94 14.62 1.86
C THR A 47 0.84 13.63 2.24
N VAL A 48 -0.28 13.60 1.51
CA VAL A 48 -1.37 12.63 1.72
C VAL A 48 -0.86 11.20 1.51
N ARG A 49 -0.10 10.95 0.44
CA ARG A 49 0.49 9.64 0.16
C ARG A 49 1.47 9.19 1.24
N ALA A 50 2.25 10.12 1.79
CA ALA A 50 3.17 9.83 2.89
C ALA A 50 2.43 9.48 4.20
N ASN A 51 1.20 9.97 4.36
CA ASN A 51 0.33 9.72 5.52
C ASN A 51 -0.77 8.69 5.22
N GLU A 52 -0.55 7.80 4.25
CA GLU A 52 -1.49 6.72 3.95
C GLU A 52 -1.70 5.84 5.21
N PRO A 53 -2.96 5.54 5.60
CA PRO A 53 -3.27 4.89 6.88
C PRO A 53 -2.58 3.54 7.09
N THR A 54 -2.39 2.74 6.03
CA THR A 54 -1.71 1.45 6.11
C THR A 54 -0.22 1.62 6.43
N ARG A 55 0.45 2.57 5.77
CA ARG A 55 1.84 2.97 6.08
C ARG A 55 1.96 3.51 7.50
N ALA A 56 1.01 4.33 7.95
CA ALA A 56 0.97 4.83 9.32
C ALA A 56 0.82 3.67 10.33
N ALA A 57 -0.05 2.70 10.05
CA ALA A 57 -0.26 1.52 10.89
C ALA A 57 0.99 0.61 10.94
N MET A 58 1.65 0.38 9.82
CA MET A 58 2.92 -0.35 9.76
C MET A 58 4.01 0.35 10.58
N ASN A 59 4.13 1.67 10.43
CA ASN A 59 5.10 2.46 11.19
C ASN A 59 4.80 2.45 12.69
N ALA A 60 3.53 2.56 13.10
CA ALA A 60 3.12 2.44 14.49
C ALA A 60 3.46 1.06 15.05
N PHE A 61 3.24 -0.01 14.28
CA PHE A 61 3.61 -1.36 14.65
C PHE A 61 5.14 -1.54 14.80
N ILE A 62 5.94 -1.04 13.86
CA ILE A 62 7.41 -1.07 13.98
C ILE A 62 7.87 -0.35 15.24
N LYS A 63 7.27 0.81 15.55
CA LYS A 63 7.59 1.58 16.74
C LYS A 63 7.21 0.85 18.04
N SER A 64 6.08 0.14 18.07
CA SER A 64 5.62 -0.55 19.28
C SER A 64 6.45 -1.76 19.65
N TYR A 65 7.10 -2.42 18.68
CA TYR A 65 7.82 -3.67 18.90
C TYR A 65 9.34 -3.57 18.95
N SER A 66 9.90 -2.44 18.52
CA SER A 66 11.34 -2.20 18.63
C SER A 66 11.64 -0.96 19.46
N SER A 67 12.49 -1.13 20.47
CA SER A 67 13.08 -0.03 21.25
C SER A 67 14.32 0.59 20.59
N SER A 68 14.93 -0.10 19.61
CA SER A 68 16.14 0.35 18.92
C SER A 68 15.81 0.96 17.56
N GLU A 69 16.35 2.15 17.27
CA GLU A 69 16.16 2.80 15.96
C GLU A 69 16.81 2.00 14.82
N LEU A 70 17.96 1.36 15.06
CA LEU A 70 18.58 0.48 14.07
C LEU A 70 17.63 -0.65 13.66
N LYS A 71 17.04 -1.35 14.65
CA LYS A 71 16.06 -2.40 14.39
C LYS A 71 14.81 -1.87 13.67
N ARG A 72 14.34 -0.66 14.01
CA ARG A 72 13.20 -0.03 13.31
C ARG A 72 13.54 0.24 11.84
N GLU A 73 14.71 0.79 11.58
CA GLU A 73 15.17 1.07 10.23
C GLU A 73 15.37 -0.20 9.40
N THR A 74 15.95 -1.25 9.99
CA THR A 74 16.04 -2.57 9.33
C THR A 74 14.65 -3.10 8.95
N GLN A 75 13.65 -2.98 9.82
CA GLN A 75 12.28 -3.41 9.50
C GLN A 75 11.64 -2.58 8.38
N ARG A 76 11.85 -1.26 8.36
CA ARG A 76 11.38 -0.40 7.26
C ARG A 76 12.01 -0.80 5.93
N ARG A 77 13.33 -1.03 5.90
CA ARG A 77 14.03 -1.48 4.69
C ARG A 77 13.58 -2.86 4.23
N ASN A 78 13.38 -3.79 5.16
CA ASN A 78 12.83 -5.12 4.83
C ASN A 78 11.43 -5.02 4.22
N LEU A 79 10.59 -4.08 4.68
CA LEU A 79 9.29 -3.82 4.06
C LEU A 79 9.42 -3.32 2.63
N GLU A 80 10.31 -2.35 2.38
CA GLU A 80 10.53 -1.84 1.03
C GLU A 80 11.10 -2.92 0.09
N MET A 81 12.07 -3.71 0.55
CA MET A 81 12.60 -4.85 -0.21
C MET A 81 11.48 -5.84 -0.59
N ARG A 82 10.59 -6.19 0.35
CA ARG A 82 9.47 -7.10 0.07
C ARG A 82 8.44 -6.50 -0.88
N ARG A 83 8.24 -5.17 -0.85
CA ARG A 83 7.41 -4.48 -1.85
C ARG A 83 8.03 -4.59 -3.23
N GLU A 84 9.34 -4.39 -3.34
CA GLU A 84 10.08 -4.52 -4.60
C GLU A 84 10.00 -5.96 -5.15
N GLU A 85 10.21 -6.97 -4.30
CA GLU A 85 10.06 -8.40 -4.67
C GLU A 85 8.65 -8.76 -5.18
N LEU A 86 7.63 -8.02 -4.76
CA LEU A 86 6.23 -8.19 -5.16
C LEU A 86 5.82 -7.28 -6.33
N ASP A 87 6.78 -6.61 -6.98
CA ASP A 87 6.58 -5.69 -8.10
C ASP A 87 5.65 -4.51 -7.79
N TYR A 88 5.63 -4.07 -6.52
CA TYR A 88 4.65 -3.11 -5.99
C TYR A 88 4.53 -1.84 -6.84
N ALA A 89 5.64 -1.31 -7.37
CA ALA A 89 5.64 -0.06 -8.13
C ALA A 89 4.85 -0.15 -9.45
N ASN A 90 4.88 -1.30 -10.11
CA ASN A 90 4.24 -1.51 -11.42
C ASN A 90 2.82 -2.08 -11.30
N GLU A 91 2.44 -2.52 -10.11
CA GLU A 91 1.14 -3.10 -9.84
C GLU A 91 0.00 -2.07 -9.78
N SER A 92 -1.22 -2.53 -10.08
CA SER A 92 -2.42 -1.69 -9.95
C SER A 92 -2.69 -1.27 -8.50
N THR A 93 -3.43 -0.18 -8.29
CA THR A 93 -3.70 0.35 -6.93
C THR A 93 -4.30 -0.70 -5.99
N ILE A 94 -5.26 -1.50 -6.46
CA ILE A 94 -5.88 -2.54 -5.63
C ILE A 94 -4.87 -3.64 -5.25
N VAL A 95 -3.98 -4.02 -6.17
CA VAL A 95 -2.95 -5.01 -5.90
C VAL A 95 -1.93 -4.46 -4.91
N ARG A 96 -1.52 -3.20 -5.04
CA ARG A 96 -0.66 -2.52 -4.05
C ARG A 96 -1.25 -2.53 -2.64
N MET A 97 -2.53 -2.19 -2.50
CA MET A 97 -3.21 -2.25 -1.20
C MET A 97 -3.22 -3.67 -0.62
N LEU A 98 -3.39 -4.69 -1.45
CA LEU A 98 -3.35 -6.09 -1.01
C LEU A 98 -1.93 -6.55 -0.65
N ILE A 99 -0.90 -6.08 -1.36
CA ILE A 99 0.50 -6.32 -0.99
C ILE A 99 0.76 -5.73 0.40
N ASP A 100 0.38 -4.48 0.64
CA ASP A 100 0.56 -3.87 1.96
C ASP A 100 -0.18 -4.65 3.06
N GLN A 101 -1.39 -5.13 2.78
CA GLN A 101 -2.12 -5.97 3.72
C GLN A 101 -1.42 -7.30 4.02
N VAL A 102 -0.86 -7.96 3.00
CA VAL A 102 -0.06 -9.19 3.16
C VAL A 102 1.15 -8.93 4.04
N LEU A 103 1.90 -7.87 3.76
CA LEU A 103 3.10 -7.51 4.54
C LEU A 103 2.74 -7.18 6.00
N MET A 104 1.66 -6.43 6.23
CA MET A 104 1.20 -6.12 7.59
C MET A 104 0.78 -7.38 8.37
N CYS A 105 0.09 -8.32 7.71
CA CYS A 105 -0.29 -9.59 8.33
C CYS A 105 0.94 -10.44 8.66
N GLN A 106 1.92 -10.49 7.75
CA GLN A 106 3.16 -11.23 7.96
C GLN A 106 3.98 -10.68 9.12
N MET A 107 4.13 -9.36 9.22
CA MET A 107 4.84 -8.73 10.35
C MET A 107 4.19 -9.07 11.69
N ARG A 108 2.86 -8.99 11.76
CA ARG A 108 2.09 -9.35 12.95
C ARG A 108 2.27 -10.82 13.31
N LEU A 109 2.27 -11.69 12.31
CA LEU A 109 2.48 -13.12 12.50
C LEU A 109 3.87 -13.42 13.07
N ILE A 110 4.94 -12.97 12.41
CA ILE A 110 6.33 -13.23 12.84
C ILE A 110 6.56 -12.69 14.26
N GLN A 111 6.06 -11.48 14.54
CA GLN A 111 6.18 -10.90 15.87
C GLN A 111 5.44 -11.72 16.94
N PHE A 112 4.26 -12.24 16.59
CA PHE A 112 3.50 -13.07 17.50
C PHE A 112 4.13 -14.45 17.68
N GLU A 113 4.77 -15.02 16.65
CA GLU A 113 5.56 -16.24 16.77
C GLU A 113 6.73 -16.08 17.75
N VAL A 114 7.49 -14.98 17.66
CA VAL A 114 8.55 -14.69 18.64
C VAL A 114 7.97 -14.58 20.05
N THR A 115 6.83 -13.90 20.20
CA THR A 115 6.16 -13.76 21.50
C THR A 115 5.69 -15.10 22.03
N HIS A 116 5.08 -15.92 21.18
CA HIS A 116 4.58 -17.26 21.51
C HIS A 116 5.74 -18.19 21.92
N ALA A 117 6.83 -18.21 21.17
CA ALA A 117 8.02 -19.00 21.49
C ALA A 117 8.61 -18.63 22.86
N ASN A 118 8.72 -17.33 23.15
CA ASN A 118 9.20 -16.86 24.45
C ASN A 118 8.25 -17.29 25.59
N ARG A 119 6.95 -17.15 25.41
CA ARG A 119 5.95 -17.53 26.42
C ARG A 119 5.84 -19.03 26.63
N THR A 120 6.09 -19.82 25.60
CA THR A 120 6.08 -21.29 25.68
C THR A 120 7.29 -21.80 26.48
N ASN A 121 8.43 -21.11 26.40
CA ASN A 121 9.63 -21.44 27.18
C ASN A 121 9.54 -21.02 28.66
N GLU A 122 8.56 -20.18 29.03
CA GLU A 122 8.33 -19.73 30.40
C GLU A 122 7.28 -20.63 31.09
N SER A 123 7.32 -20.70 32.43
CA SER A 123 6.21 -21.27 33.20
C SER A 123 4.97 -20.41 33.01
N HIS A 124 3.90 -20.99 32.47
CA HIS A 124 2.64 -20.31 32.22
C HIS A 124 1.45 -21.17 32.64
N THR A 125 0.31 -20.53 32.91
CA THR A 125 -0.92 -21.27 33.23
C THR A 125 -1.45 -21.95 31.98
N PHE A 126 -2.16 -23.07 32.15
CA PHE A 126 -2.82 -23.78 31.04
C PHE A 126 -3.72 -22.85 30.21
N ALA A 127 -4.47 -21.95 30.87
CA ALA A 127 -5.31 -20.96 30.21
C ALA A 127 -4.50 -19.98 29.33
N ALA A 128 -3.33 -19.54 29.81
CA ALA A 128 -2.43 -18.69 29.03
C ALA A 128 -1.89 -19.45 27.80
N GLY A 129 -1.52 -20.72 27.95
CA GLY A 129 -1.08 -21.57 26.84
C GLY A 129 -2.13 -21.66 25.72
N ILE A 130 -3.37 -22.01 26.07
CA ILE A 130 -4.49 -22.06 25.11
C ILE A 130 -4.70 -20.70 24.42
N TYR A 131 -4.61 -19.60 25.16
CA TYR A 131 -4.78 -18.27 24.60
C TYR A 131 -3.71 -17.95 23.53
N TYR A 132 -2.43 -18.23 23.83
CA TYR A 132 -1.33 -17.98 22.89
C TYR A 132 -1.44 -18.87 21.65
N GLU A 133 -1.81 -20.15 21.80
CA GLU A 133 -2.07 -21.06 20.67
C GLU A 133 -3.20 -20.55 19.76
N LYS A 134 -4.37 -20.25 20.33
CA LYS A 134 -5.52 -19.74 19.55
C LYS A 134 -5.18 -18.46 18.82
N ARG A 135 -4.46 -17.55 19.48
CA ARG A 135 -4.07 -16.28 18.87
C ARG A 135 -3.04 -16.50 17.75
N LEU A 136 -2.14 -17.48 17.87
CA LEU A 136 -1.19 -17.83 16.81
C LEU A 136 -1.92 -18.39 15.59
N SER A 137 -2.82 -19.36 15.78
CA SER A 137 -3.64 -19.92 14.69
C SER A 137 -4.44 -18.82 13.97
N PHE A 138 -4.95 -17.85 14.71
CA PHE A 138 -5.70 -16.74 14.14
C PHE A 138 -4.84 -15.79 13.31
N MET A 139 -3.60 -15.51 13.73
CA MET A 139 -2.67 -14.69 12.94
C MET A 139 -2.24 -15.42 11.66
N HIS A 140 -1.95 -16.72 11.75
CA HIS A 140 -1.68 -17.57 10.59
C HIS A 140 -2.84 -17.54 9.59
N GLY A 141 -4.08 -17.76 10.07
CA GLY A 141 -5.26 -17.73 9.22
C GLY A 141 -5.50 -16.37 8.54
N ARG A 142 -5.18 -15.25 9.21
CA ARG A 142 -5.25 -13.91 8.58
C ARG A 142 -4.19 -13.73 7.49
N PHE A 143 -2.97 -14.18 7.74
CA PHE A 143 -1.90 -14.13 6.76
C PHE A 143 -2.23 -14.94 5.51
N LEU A 144 -2.67 -16.19 5.67
CA LEU A 144 -3.06 -17.06 4.56
C LEU A 144 -4.21 -16.45 3.75
N LYS A 145 -5.26 -15.95 4.40
CA LYS A 145 -6.37 -15.28 3.73
C LYS A 145 -5.92 -14.05 2.93
N ALA A 146 -4.96 -13.27 3.44
CA ALA A 146 -4.43 -12.12 2.73
C ALA A 146 -3.67 -12.56 1.46
N VAL A 147 -2.82 -13.58 1.57
CA VAL A 147 -2.08 -14.16 0.44
C VAL A 147 -3.03 -14.74 -0.63
N GLU A 148 -4.03 -15.52 -0.21
CA GLU A 148 -5.05 -16.07 -1.11
C GLU A 148 -5.84 -14.97 -1.83
N THR A 149 -6.20 -13.90 -1.11
CA THR A 149 -6.92 -12.76 -1.69
C THR A 149 -6.07 -12.04 -2.73
N LEU A 150 -4.80 -11.78 -2.42
CA LEU A 150 -3.85 -11.19 -3.37
C LEU A 150 -3.71 -12.07 -4.62
N ALA A 151 -3.47 -13.37 -4.46
CA ALA A 151 -3.33 -14.31 -5.58
C ALA A 151 -4.60 -14.36 -6.43
N ARG A 152 -5.78 -14.42 -5.80
CA ARG A 152 -7.07 -14.43 -6.49
C ARG A 152 -7.28 -13.17 -7.31
N VAL A 153 -7.02 -11.99 -6.75
CA VAL A 153 -7.17 -10.71 -7.45
C VAL A 153 -6.19 -10.59 -8.61
N LYS A 154 -4.91 -10.96 -8.42
CA LYS A 154 -3.92 -10.97 -9.51
C LYS A 154 -4.36 -11.89 -10.66
N LYS A 155 -4.88 -13.08 -10.35
CA LYS A 155 -5.42 -14.00 -11.36
C LYS A 155 -6.59 -13.38 -12.13
N LEU A 156 -7.57 -12.81 -11.44
CA LEU A 156 -8.73 -12.18 -12.08
C LEU A 156 -8.33 -11.02 -13.00
N LEU A 157 -7.39 -10.17 -12.57
CA LEU A 157 -6.88 -9.07 -13.38
C LEU A 157 -6.12 -9.57 -14.62
N SER A 158 -5.30 -10.61 -14.46
CA SER A 158 -4.58 -11.24 -15.57
C SER A 158 -5.55 -11.82 -16.61
N GLU A 159 -6.60 -12.53 -16.17
CA GLU A 159 -7.63 -13.07 -17.06
C GLU A 159 -8.41 -11.98 -17.78
N ALA A 160 -8.76 -10.88 -17.09
CA ALA A 160 -9.43 -9.73 -17.69
C ALA A 160 -8.55 -9.09 -18.78
N ASN A 161 -7.27 -8.84 -18.48
CA ASN A 161 -6.32 -8.27 -19.43
C ASN A 161 -6.16 -9.16 -20.68
N PHE A 162 -6.10 -10.48 -20.50
CA PHE A 162 -6.00 -11.42 -21.60
C PHE A 162 -7.23 -11.38 -22.51
N ARG A 163 -8.44 -11.34 -21.93
CA ARG A 163 -9.70 -11.22 -22.68
C ARG A 163 -9.77 -9.91 -23.47
N ASP A 164 -9.34 -8.80 -22.88
CA ASP A 164 -9.29 -7.51 -23.55
C ASP A 164 -8.30 -7.49 -24.73
N GLN A 165 -7.13 -8.12 -24.58
CA GLN A 165 -6.16 -8.26 -25.66
C GLN A 165 -6.73 -9.10 -26.82
N GLN A 166 -7.40 -10.21 -26.53
CA GLN A 166 -8.06 -11.01 -27.57
C GLN A 166 -9.16 -10.22 -28.30
N ALA A 167 -9.97 -9.45 -27.57
CA ALA A 167 -11.02 -8.63 -28.16
C ALA A 167 -10.44 -7.55 -29.09
N LYS A 168 -9.36 -6.88 -28.67
CA LYS A 168 -8.64 -5.90 -29.50
C LYS A 168 -8.07 -6.53 -30.76
N HIS A 169 -7.45 -7.71 -30.64
CA HIS A 169 -6.91 -8.44 -31.79
C HIS A 169 -8.00 -8.81 -32.81
N LYS A 170 -9.13 -9.36 -32.36
CA LYS A 170 -10.27 -9.69 -33.23
C LYS A 170 -10.84 -8.46 -33.94
N ARG A 171 -10.98 -7.33 -33.23
CA ARG A 171 -11.44 -6.06 -33.84
C ARG A 171 -10.45 -5.56 -34.90
N GLY A 172 -9.14 -5.60 -34.61
CA GLY A 172 -8.10 -5.21 -35.56
C GLY A 172 -8.14 -6.06 -36.85
N GLN A 173 -8.32 -7.37 -36.70
CA GLN A 173 -8.47 -8.28 -37.84
C GLN A 173 -9.73 -7.97 -38.67
N ALA A 174 -10.88 -7.73 -38.02
CA ALA A 174 -12.13 -7.38 -38.72
C ALA A 174 -12.00 -6.06 -39.51
N THR A 175 -11.33 -5.06 -38.94
CA THR A 175 -11.06 -3.78 -39.62
C THR A 175 -10.16 -3.97 -40.84
N LEU A 176 -9.09 -4.77 -40.71
CA LEU A 176 -8.18 -5.06 -41.82
C LEU A 176 -8.88 -5.83 -42.96
N THR A 177 -9.71 -6.80 -42.63
CA THR A 177 -10.51 -7.55 -43.62
C THR A 177 -11.49 -6.64 -44.34
N SER A 178 -12.17 -5.75 -43.61
CA SER A 178 -13.11 -4.77 -44.19
C SER A 178 -12.40 -3.78 -45.14
N GLN A 179 -11.22 -3.27 -44.75
CA GLN A 179 -10.42 -2.40 -45.61
C GLN A 179 -9.91 -3.10 -46.86
N ARG A 180 -9.56 -4.40 -46.78
CA ARG A 180 -9.15 -5.19 -47.96
C ARG A 180 -10.32 -5.37 -48.93
N LEU A 181 -11.51 -5.69 -48.43
CA LEU A 181 -12.74 -5.82 -49.23
C LEU A 181 -13.10 -4.50 -49.95
N LEU A 182 -13.05 -3.37 -49.24
CA LEU A 182 -13.31 -2.05 -49.83
C LEU A 182 -12.29 -1.68 -50.92
N LYS A 183 -11.01 -2.03 -50.74
CA LYS A 183 -9.98 -1.82 -51.75
C LYS A 183 -10.13 -2.73 -52.97
N SER A 184 -10.68 -3.94 -52.82
CA SER A 184 -10.97 -4.80 -53.98
C SER A 184 -12.19 -4.33 -54.77
N LEU A 185 -13.18 -3.73 -54.11
CA LEU A 185 -14.39 -3.21 -54.77
C LEU A 185 -14.17 -1.92 -55.54
N THR A 186 -13.18 -1.10 -55.15
CA THR A 186 -12.84 0.17 -55.82
C THR A 186 -11.85 0.01 -56.99
N LYS A 187 -11.34 -1.20 -57.23
CA LYS A 187 -10.43 -1.53 -58.34
C LYS A 187 -11.12 -2.24 -59.52
N ALA A 188 -12.41 -2.54 -59.40
CA ALA A 188 -13.26 -3.07 -60.47
C ALA A 188 -14.09 -1.92 -61.07
#